data_AF-A0A9E5GHA8-F1
#
_entry.id   AF-A0A9E5GHA8-F1
#
_cell.length_a   1.000
_cell.length_b   1.000
_cell.length_c   1.000
_cell.angle_alpha   90.00
_cell.angle_beta   90.00
_cell.angle_gamma   90.00
#
_symmetry.space_group_name_H-M   'P 1'
#
loop_
_entity.id
_entity.type
_entity.pdbx_description
1 polymer ?
#
loop_
_entity_poly.entity_id
_entity_poly.type
_entity_poly.pdbx_seq_one_letter_code
_entity_poly.pdbx_strand_id
1 'polypeptide(L)'
;MAVYLANTGLETLMKDDSLDESVLMQWFKESQRIPAVQGSYYSKLLKSGLEIVFRTVKQGEDLQIAGLDMHMSGRCIWQAKPLSRVGVGETLLVTLLMTNPDETSAFIADLIHAATLEKIDEDSSLSLQVCAFPQSMDVYDDRPSYEKANPEIAHLDDKKLLPFNYIMARDESLSQQKRDIYAKGEKLMVLAAPVLQVESRDHGFFDSSCMVATVATEMGHLDLVFSEKQLSKPLVKGSYVVASCVISADVIVQ
;
A
#
# COMPACT_ATOMS: atom_id res chain seq x y z
N MET A 1 -2.40 11.05 0.69
CA MET A 1 -1.69 11.51 1.90
C MET A 1 -2.54 11.38 3.17
N ALA A 2 -3.71 12.04 3.25
CA ALA A 2 -4.56 11.98 4.45
C ALA A 2 -4.93 10.56 4.91
N VAL A 3 -5.21 9.64 3.97
CA VAL A 3 -5.49 8.23 4.31
C VAL A 3 -4.29 7.54 4.96
N TYR A 4 -3.07 7.72 4.44
CA TYR A 4 -1.89 7.08 5.01
C TYR A 4 -1.60 7.56 6.44
N LEU A 5 -1.82 8.84 6.74
CA LEU A 5 -1.69 9.38 8.10
C LEU A 5 -2.78 8.82 9.03
N ALA A 6 -4.01 8.74 8.54
CA ALA A 6 -5.12 8.14 9.27
C ALA A 6 -4.88 6.65 9.55
N ASN A 7 -4.33 5.89 8.59
CA ASN A 7 -3.98 4.49 8.76
C ASN A 7 -2.86 4.27 9.77
N THR A 8 -1.97 5.25 9.93
CA THR A 8 -0.76 5.09 10.74
C THR A 8 -0.90 5.73 12.11
N GLY A 9 -2.05 6.27 12.49
CA GLY A 9 -2.18 6.94 13.81
C GLY A 9 -1.29 8.19 13.94
N LEU A 10 -0.80 8.71 12.81
CA LEU A 10 0.04 9.90 12.71
C LEU A 10 -0.81 11.14 12.42
N GLU A 11 -2.09 11.14 12.79
CA GLU A 11 -2.98 12.29 12.56
C GLU A 11 -2.52 13.53 13.32
N THR A 12 -1.70 13.38 14.36
CA THR A 12 -1.05 14.50 15.06
C THR A 12 -0.08 15.29 14.17
N LEU A 13 0.33 14.72 13.03
CA LEU A 13 1.10 15.45 12.01
C LEU A 13 0.21 16.38 11.18
N MET A 14 -1.11 16.28 11.27
CA MET A 14 -2.01 17.23 10.63
C MET A 14 -2.14 18.47 11.51
N LYS A 15 -1.70 19.61 10.98
CA LYS A 15 -1.94 20.93 11.55
C LYS A 15 -2.87 21.69 10.61
N ASP A 16 -4.08 21.92 11.09
CA ASP A 16 -5.20 22.41 10.28
C ASP A 16 -5.46 21.45 9.10
N ASP A 17 -5.36 21.94 7.85
CA ASP A 17 -5.54 21.14 6.62
C ASP A 17 -4.20 20.73 5.97
N SER A 18 -3.08 20.93 6.66
CA SER A 18 -1.73 20.70 6.14
C SER A 18 -0.90 19.80 7.04
N LEU A 19 0.14 19.18 6.47
CA LEU A 19 1.13 18.45 7.25
C LEU A 19 2.01 19.44 8.02
N ASP A 20 2.38 19.08 9.25
CA ASP A 20 3.35 19.84 10.04
C ASP A 20 4.72 19.76 9.37
N GLU A 21 5.02 20.77 8.55
CA GLU A 21 6.27 20.89 7.81
C GLU A 21 7.49 20.85 8.74
N SER A 22 7.38 21.33 9.98
CA SER A 22 8.52 21.36 10.90
C SER A 22 8.97 19.95 11.28
N VAL A 23 8.00 19.06 11.56
CA VAL A 23 8.27 17.64 11.88
C VAL A 23 8.75 16.90 10.63
N LEU A 24 8.10 17.09 9.48
CA LEU A 24 8.52 16.46 8.23
C LEU A 24 9.95 16.86 7.85
N MET A 25 10.30 18.13 7.98
CA MET A 25 11.65 18.61 7.69
C MET A 25 12.67 18.11 8.71
N GLN A 26 12.27 17.88 9.97
CA GLN A 26 13.13 17.21 10.95
C GLN A 26 13.40 15.76 10.53
N TRP A 27 12.35 14.98 10.24
CA TRP A 27 12.50 13.59 9.79
C TRP A 27 13.30 13.49 8.50
N PHE A 28 13.10 14.42 7.57
CA PHE A 28 13.90 14.53 6.36
C PHE A 28 15.39 14.70 6.68
N LYS A 29 15.76 15.57 7.62
CA LYS A 29 17.18 15.76 8.03
C LYS A 29 17.77 14.55 8.74
N GLU A 30 16.95 13.80 9.47
CA GLU A 30 17.36 12.59 10.19
C GLU A 30 17.34 11.33 9.32
N SER A 31 16.81 11.43 8.10
CA SER A 31 16.62 10.30 7.20
C SER A 31 17.93 9.82 6.58
N GLN A 32 17.96 8.55 6.21
CA GLN A 32 19.03 7.97 5.44
C GLN A 32 18.82 8.26 3.95
N ARG A 33 19.82 8.85 3.30
CA ARG A 33 19.79 9.07 1.86
C ARG A 33 20.07 7.77 1.10
N ILE A 34 19.23 7.47 0.13
CA ILE A 34 19.35 6.34 -0.81
C ILE A 34 19.44 6.93 -2.23
N PRO A 35 20.62 6.90 -2.89
CA PRO A 35 20.79 7.43 -4.24
C PRO A 35 19.95 6.67 -5.28
N ALA A 36 19.42 7.39 -6.28
CA ALA A 36 18.68 6.83 -7.40
C ALA A 36 19.05 7.56 -8.71
N VAL A 37 18.75 6.97 -9.87
CA VAL A 37 19.18 7.50 -11.18
C VAL A 37 18.69 8.92 -11.44
N GLN A 38 17.46 9.24 -11.04
CA GLN A 38 16.81 10.54 -11.29
C GLN A 38 16.67 11.41 -10.03
N GLY A 39 17.34 11.06 -8.93
CA GLY A 39 17.22 11.79 -7.67
C GLY A 39 17.72 11.01 -6.47
N SER A 40 17.03 11.11 -5.35
CA SER A 40 17.33 10.31 -4.16
C SER A 40 16.06 10.08 -3.36
N TYR A 41 15.99 8.94 -2.71
CA TYR A 41 15.07 8.73 -1.61
C TYR A 41 15.76 9.13 -0.32
N TYR A 42 14.96 9.58 0.63
CA TYR A 42 15.38 9.90 1.98
C TYR A 42 14.42 9.12 2.87
N SER A 43 14.92 8.11 3.58
CA SER A 43 14.10 7.19 4.34
C SER A 43 14.26 7.39 5.85
N LYS A 44 13.14 7.55 6.55
CA LYS A 44 13.09 7.58 8.01
C LYS A 44 12.29 6.38 8.50
N LEU A 45 12.99 5.42 9.11
CA LEU A 45 12.36 4.28 9.79
C LEU A 45 11.96 4.65 11.22
N LEU A 46 10.70 4.42 11.57
CA LEU A 46 10.16 4.54 12.92
C LEU A 46 10.26 3.21 13.68
N LYS A 47 10.10 3.26 15.01
CA LYS A 47 10.22 2.07 15.88
C LYS A 47 9.24 0.96 15.52
N SER A 48 8.07 1.31 14.99
CA SER A 48 7.03 0.36 14.56
C SER A 48 7.41 -0.46 13.32
N GLY A 49 8.49 -0.09 12.63
CA GLY A 49 8.78 -0.55 11.27
C GLY A 49 8.07 0.25 10.19
N LEU A 50 7.39 1.36 10.52
CA LEU A 50 6.85 2.26 9.51
C LEU A 50 7.99 3.11 8.95
N GLU A 51 8.16 3.06 7.65
CA GLU A 51 9.12 3.84 6.90
C GLU A 51 8.42 5.01 6.22
N ILE A 52 8.94 6.22 6.44
CA ILE A 52 8.56 7.44 5.74
C ILE A 52 9.59 7.71 4.66
N VAL A 53 9.18 7.69 3.40
CA VAL A 53 10.07 7.81 2.25
C VAL A 53 9.82 9.12 1.53
N PHE A 54 10.79 10.03 1.58
CA PHE A 54 10.76 11.29 0.85
C PHE A 54 11.40 11.10 -0.53
N ARG A 55 10.62 11.29 -1.59
CA ARG A 55 11.13 11.35 -2.97
C ARG A 55 11.71 12.72 -3.23
N THR A 56 12.98 12.81 -3.62
CA THR A 56 13.63 14.09 -3.87
C THR A 56 14.27 14.18 -5.24
N VAL A 57 14.16 15.36 -5.85
CA VAL A 57 14.75 15.69 -7.14
C VAL A 57 15.62 16.93 -6.99
N LYS A 58 16.65 17.04 -7.82
CA LYS A 58 17.44 18.27 -7.92
C LYS A 58 16.74 19.24 -8.85
N GLN A 59 16.56 20.48 -8.40
CA GLN A 59 16.07 21.59 -9.21
C GLN A 59 17.10 22.72 -9.16
N GLY A 60 18.03 22.73 -10.12
CA GLY A 60 19.21 23.60 -10.05
C GLY A 60 20.17 23.16 -8.95
N GLU A 61 20.54 24.08 -8.07
CA GLU A 61 21.38 23.81 -6.88
C GLU A 61 20.56 23.32 -5.67
N ASP A 62 19.23 23.48 -5.71
CA ASP A 62 18.35 23.15 -4.59
C ASP A 62 17.79 21.72 -4.69
N LEU A 63 17.54 21.14 -3.52
CA LEU A 63 16.87 19.85 -3.39
C LEU A 63 15.40 20.06 -3.08
N GLN A 64 14.52 19.50 -3.91
CA GLN A 64 13.07 19.59 -3.73
C GLN A 64 12.49 18.23 -3.33
N ILE A 65 11.61 18.21 -2.34
CA ILE A 65 10.77 17.05 -2.03
C ILE A 65 9.64 16.99 -3.07
N ALA A 66 9.68 16.00 -3.94
CA ALA A 66 8.70 15.75 -5.00
C ALA A 66 7.48 14.96 -4.50
N GLY A 67 7.64 14.18 -3.43
CA GLY A 67 6.56 13.37 -2.87
C GLY A 67 6.97 12.68 -1.57
N LEU A 68 5.97 12.11 -0.90
CA LEU A 68 6.13 11.32 0.33
C LEU A 68 5.34 10.03 0.19
N ASP A 69 6.00 8.91 0.46
CA ASP A 69 5.42 7.57 0.43
C ASP A 69 5.62 6.91 1.80
N MET A 70 4.88 5.82 2.02
CA MET A 70 4.96 5.05 3.26
C MET A 70 5.06 3.56 2.95
N HIS A 71 5.83 2.87 3.78
CA HIS A 71 5.96 1.41 3.73
C HIS A 71 6.03 0.86 5.16
N MET A 72 5.37 -0.27 5.41
CA MET A 72 5.50 -0.95 6.70
C MET A 72 6.36 -2.19 6.53
N SER A 73 7.50 -2.19 7.24
CA SER A 73 8.37 -3.35 7.34
C SER A 73 7.62 -4.53 7.95
N GLY A 74 7.68 -5.68 7.29
CA GLY A 74 6.94 -6.86 7.67
C GLY A 74 7.62 -8.17 7.27
N ARG A 75 6.91 -9.27 7.49
CA ARG A 75 7.38 -10.62 7.11
C ARG A 75 6.67 -11.16 5.87
N CYS A 76 5.73 -10.39 5.32
CA CYS A 76 4.97 -10.76 4.14
C CYS A 76 5.83 -10.56 2.90
N ILE A 77 6.25 -11.65 2.28
CA ILE A 77 7.09 -11.65 1.08
C ILE A 77 6.34 -12.35 -0.04
N TRP A 78 6.23 -11.69 -1.19
CA TRP A 78 5.67 -12.26 -2.42
C TRP A 78 6.74 -12.38 -3.48
N GLN A 79 6.63 -13.41 -4.32
CA GLN A 79 7.37 -13.49 -5.57
C GLN A 79 6.45 -12.98 -6.68
N ALA A 80 6.93 -12.07 -7.51
CA ALA A 80 6.11 -11.48 -8.56
C ALA A 80 6.92 -11.07 -9.79
N LYS A 81 6.23 -11.00 -10.92
CA LYS A 81 6.75 -10.50 -12.20
C LYS A 81 6.01 -9.22 -12.59
N PRO A 82 6.70 -8.16 -13.04
CA PRO A 82 6.06 -7.00 -13.65
C PRO A 82 5.27 -7.38 -14.91
N LEU A 83 4.11 -6.76 -15.12
CA LEU A 83 3.33 -6.89 -16.36
C LEU A 83 3.22 -5.56 -17.11
N SER A 84 2.94 -4.47 -16.39
CA SER A 84 2.81 -3.15 -17.01
C SER A 84 2.93 -2.04 -15.98
N ARG A 85 3.20 -0.82 -16.45
CA ARG A 85 3.09 0.38 -15.62
C ARG A 85 1.63 0.81 -15.50
N VAL A 86 1.27 1.28 -14.31
CA VAL A 86 -0.06 1.77 -13.97
C VAL A 86 0.04 3.25 -13.62
N GLY A 87 -0.92 4.06 -14.07
CA GLY A 87 -0.96 5.49 -13.81
C GLY A 87 -0.05 6.32 -14.70
N VAL A 88 -0.11 7.64 -14.45
CA VAL A 88 0.83 8.59 -15.03
C VAL A 88 2.15 8.50 -14.25
N GLY A 89 3.27 8.33 -14.95
CA GLY A 89 4.57 8.23 -14.32
C GLY A 89 4.91 9.49 -13.52
N GLU A 90 5.13 9.33 -12.23
CA GLU A 90 5.66 10.37 -11.35
C GLU A 90 7.15 10.13 -11.11
N THR A 91 7.91 11.21 -10.87
CA THR A 91 9.34 11.07 -10.61
C THR A 91 9.58 10.24 -9.35
N LEU A 92 10.43 9.22 -9.47
CA LEU A 92 10.78 8.26 -8.41
C LEU A 92 9.61 7.45 -7.83
N LEU A 93 8.40 7.51 -8.41
CA LEU A 93 7.31 6.61 -8.05
C LEU A 93 7.06 5.66 -9.21
N VAL A 94 7.09 4.36 -8.90
CA VAL A 94 6.85 3.31 -9.88
C VAL A 94 5.68 2.48 -9.39
N THR A 95 4.59 2.50 -10.14
CA THR A 95 3.43 1.66 -9.88
C THR A 95 3.32 0.61 -10.97
N LEU A 96 3.23 -0.65 -10.58
CA LEU A 96 3.18 -1.77 -11.53
C LEU A 96 1.94 -2.61 -11.30
N LEU A 97 1.34 -3.04 -12.41
CA LEU A 97 0.57 -4.26 -12.44
C LEU A 97 1.58 -5.41 -12.45
N MET A 98 1.36 -6.37 -11.58
CA MET A 98 2.25 -7.51 -11.38
C MET A 98 1.43 -8.79 -11.27
N THR A 99 2.10 -9.93 -11.44
CA THR A 99 1.51 -11.26 -11.35
C THR A 99 2.40 -12.20 -10.55
N ASN A 100 1.82 -13.25 -9.99
CA ASN A 100 2.59 -14.35 -9.38
C ASN A 100 3.32 -15.21 -10.44
N PRO A 101 4.30 -16.05 -10.04
CA PRO A 101 5.13 -16.80 -11.00
C PRO A 101 4.36 -17.76 -11.91
N ASP A 102 3.23 -18.29 -11.44
CA ASP A 102 2.28 -19.16 -12.14
C ASP A 102 1.17 -18.41 -12.89
N GLU A 103 1.17 -17.07 -12.82
CA GLU A 103 0.28 -16.19 -13.59
C GLU A 103 -1.22 -16.39 -13.33
N THR A 104 -1.57 -16.81 -12.12
CA THR A 104 -2.95 -17.07 -11.70
C THR A 104 -3.61 -15.88 -10.99
N SER A 105 -2.81 -14.91 -10.52
CA SER A 105 -3.26 -13.78 -9.71
C SER A 105 -2.54 -12.50 -10.12
N ALA A 106 -3.30 -11.41 -10.27
CA ALA A 106 -2.76 -10.11 -10.60
C ALA A 106 -3.00 -9.10 -9.48
N PHE A 107 -2.02 -8.23 -9.24
CA PHE A 107 -2.13 -7.17 -8.24
C PHE A 107 -1.41 -5.92 -8.70
N ILE A 108 -1.78 -4.78 -8.13
CA ILE A 108 -1.12 -3.50 -8.38
C ILE A 108 -0.43 -3.07 -7.09
N ALA A 109 0.83 -2.67 -7.20
CA ALA A 109 1.60 -2.17 -6.09
C ALA A 109 2.37 -0.90 -6.48
N ASP A 110 2.46 0.03 -5.53
CA ASP A 110 3.45 1.10 -5.54
C ASP A 110 4.78 0.49 -5.04
N LEU A 111 5.79 0.46 -5.91
CA LEU A 111 7.12 -0.03 -5.58
C LEU A 111 7.94 1.10 -4.99
N ILE A 112 8.22 0.96 -3.70
CA ILE A 112 9.10 1.82 -2.93
C ILE A 112 10.53 1.57 -3.39
N HIS A 113 11.33 2.63 -3.41
CA HIS A 113 12.73 2.60 -3.84
C HIS A 113 12.99 2.08 -5.27
N ALA A 114 11.98 1.86 -6.11
CA ALA A 114 12.13 1.21 -7.42
C ALA A 114 13.21 1.82 -8.33
N ALA A 115 13.45 3.13 -8.24
CA ALA A 115 14.48 3.81 -9.03
C ALA A 115 15.94 3.55 -8.59
N THR A 116 16.15 2.73 -7.54
CA THR A 116 17.47 2.17 -7.19
C THR A 116 17.79 0.94 -8.03
N LEU A 117 16.79 0.31 -8.64
CA LEU A 117 16.95 -0.89 -9.44
C LEU A 117 17.44 -0.53 -10.85
N GLU A 118 18.45 -1.26 -11.32
CA GLU A 118 19.01 -1.04 -12.66
C GLU A 118 18.01 -1.37 -13.78
N LYS A 119 17.19 -2.40 -13.56
CA LYS A 119 16.18 -2.86 -14.52
C LYS A 119 14.98 -3.44 -13.78
N ILE A 120 13.79 -3.04 -14.21
CA ILE A 120 12.51 -3.66 -13.85
C ILE A 120 11.76 -3.88 -15.16
N ASP A 121 11.66 -5.12 -15.58
CA ASP A 121 10.98 -5.53 -16.81
C ASP A 121 10.19 -6.82 -16.63
N GLU A 122 9.49 -7.24 -17.68
CA GLU A 122 8.63 -8.43 -17.68
C GLU A 122 9.41 -9.75 -17.47
N ASP A 123 10.71 -9.75 -17.75
CA ASP A 123 11.60 -10.90 -17.54
C ASP A 123 12.10 -11.00 -16.08
N SER A 124 11.91 -9.95 -15.28
CA SER A 124 12.38 -9.88 -13.90
C SER A 124 11.47 -10.67 -12.96
N SER A 125 12.07 -11.56 -12.16
CA SER A 125 11.40 -12.16 -11.00
C SER A 125 11.83 -11.40 -9.75
N LEU A 126 10.88 -10.76 -9.07
CA LEU A 126 11.14 -9.89 -7.93
C LEU A 126 10.63 -10.55 -6.64
N SER A 127 11.48 -10.52 -5.61
CA SER A 127 11.08 -10.81 -4.23
C SER A 127 10.68 -9.51 -3.57
N LEU A 128 9.40 -9.38 -3.22
CA LEU A 128 8.81 -8.15 -2.71
C LEU A 128 8.43 -8.32 -1.24
N GLN A 129 8.88 -7.43 -0.36
CA GLN A 129 8.21 -7.27 0.92
C GLN A 129 6.98 -6.41 0.72
N VAL A 130 5.82 -6.89 1.15
CA VAL A 130 4.54 -6.24 0.85
C VAL A 130 3.78 -5.88 2.13
N CYS A 131 3.08 -4.76 2.07
CA CYS A 131 2.04 -4.37 3.01
C CYS A 131 0.94 -3.63 2.24
N ALA A 132 -0.21 -3.44 2.86
CA ALA A 132 -1.30 -2.68 2.27
C ALA A 132 -1.84 -1.65 3.25
N PHE A 133 -2.25 -0.51 2.70
CA PHE A 133 -2.88 0.57 3.43
C PHE A 133 -4.35 0.65 3.01
N PRO A 134 -5.28 0.16 3.85
CA PRO A 134 -6.70 0.17 3.52
C PRO A 134 -7.27 1.58 3.47
N GLN A 135 -8.12 1.85 2.48
CA GLN A 135 -8.99 3.03 2.42
C GLN A 135 -10.33 2.76 3.10
N SER A 136 -10.79 1.52 3.05
CA SER A 136 -11.99 1.05 3.74
C SER A 136 -11.79 -0.40 4.16
N MET A 137 -12.42 -0.77 5.28
CA MET A 137 -12.38 -2.13 5.83
C MET A 137 -13.72 -2.47 6.46
N ASP A 138 -14.28 -3.60 6.05
CA ASP A 138 -15.43 -4.23 6.69
C ASP A 138 -14.98 -5.50 7.38
N VAL A 139 -15.37 -5.64 8.65
CA VAL A 139 -14.97 -6.78 9.49
C VAL A 139 -16.17 -7.69 9.72
N TYR A 140 -15.95 -8.98 9.54
CA TYR A 140 -16.90 -10.05 9.76
C TYR A 140 -16.30 -11.04 10.76
N ASP A 141 -17.16 -11.78 11.45
CA ASP A 141 -16.68 -12.72 12.46
C ASP A 141 -16.00 -13.92 11.80
N ASP A 142 -16.49 -14.32 10.62
CA ASP A 142 -15.96 -15.39 9.78
C ASP A 142 -16.44 -15.24 8.33
N ARG A 143 -15.97 -16.14 7.45
CA ARG A 143 -16.37 -16.21 6.04
C ARG A 143 -17.90 -16.40 5.86
N PRO A 144 -18.57 -17.36 6.54
CA PRO A 144 -20.02 -17.50 6.45
C PRO A 144 -20.80 -16.24 6.79
N SER A 145 -20.34 -15.46 7.78
CA SER A 145 -20.96 -14.19 8.16
C SER A 145 -20.85 -13.15 7.05
N TYR A 146 -19.70 -13.09 6.37
CA TYR A 146 -19.51 -12.24 5.19
C TYR A 146 -20.47 -12.65 4.05
N GLU A 147 -20.53 -13.95 3.74
CA GLU A 147 -21.39 -14.48 2.66
C GLU A 147 -22.89 -14.27 2.95
N LYS A 148 -23.29 -14.38 4.22
CA LYS A 148 -24.66 -14.11 4.64
C LYS A 148 -25.03 -12.63 4.55
N ALA A 149 -24.07 -11.73 4.79
CA ALA A 149 -24.29 -10.29 4.77
C ALA A 149 -24.38 -9.72 3.34
N ASN A 150 -23.89 -10.44 2.32
CA ASN A 150 -23.78 -9.93 0.95
C ASN A 150 -24.51 -10.81 -0.11
N PRO A 151 -25.74 -11.28 0.12
CA PRO A 151 -26.36 -12.34 -0.69
C PRO A 151 -26.72 -11.91 -2.13
N GLU A 152 -25.78 -12.01 -3.08
CA GLU A 152 -25.91 -12.15 -4.56
C GLU A 152 -24.60 -11.75 -5.26
N ILE A 153 -24.15 -12.53 -6.28
CA ILE A 153 -23.21 -12.31 -7.43
C ILE A 153 -21.91 -11.45 -7.24
N ALA A 154 -21.76 -10.70 -6.15
CA ALA A 154 -20.75 -9.68 -5.91
C ALA A 154 -19.83 -10.04 -4.72
N HIS A 155 -19.84 -11.30 -4.26
CA HIS A 155 -18.85 -11.76 -3.29
C HIS A 155 -17.49 -11.90 -3.97
N LEU A 156 -16.46 -11.30 -3.37
CA LEU A 156 -15.10 -11.78 -3.59
C LEU A 156 -14.94 -13.20 -3.05
N ASP A 157 -14.32 -14.06 -3.85
CA ASP A 157 -13.89 -15.38 -3.44
C ASP A 157 -12.93 -15.32 -2.24
N ASP A 158 -12.84 -16.42 -1.50
CA ASP A 158 -11.98 -16.49 -0.32
C ASP A 158 -10.52 -16.24 -0.72
N LYS A 159 -9.85 -15.36 0.03
CA LYS A 159 -8.44 -14.96 -0.15
C LYS A 159 -8.13 -14.22 -1.46
N LYS A 160 -9.15 -13.84 -2.23
CA LYS A 160 -8.98 -13.22 -3.55
C LYS A 160 -8.45 -11.80 -3.45
N LEU A 161 -7.56 -11.44 -4.37
CA LEU A 161 -7.13 -10.08 -4.66
C LEU A 161 -7.65 -9.67 -6.03
N LEU A 162 -8.23 -8.47 -6.14
CA LEU A 162 -8.82 -7.99 -7.39
C LEU A 162 -8.41 -6.54 -7.67
N PRO A 163 -7.70 -6.25 -8.78
CA PRO A 163 -7.44 -4.90 -9.24
C PRO A 163 -8.69 -4.32 -9.94
N PHE A 164 -9.80 -4.23 -9.19
CA PHE A 164 -11.14 -3.95 -9.74
C PHE A 164 -11.17 -2.66 -10.55
N ASN A 165 -10.67 -1.55 -10.00
CA ASN A 165 -10.69 -0.27 -10.68
C ASN A 165 -9.84 -0.25 -11.95
N TYR A 166 -8.71 -0.97 -11.96
CA TYR A 166 -7.88 -1.11 -13.16
C TYR A 166 -8.62 -1.82 -14.29
N ILE A 167 -9.35 -2.89 -13.97
CA ILE A 167 -10.18 -3.64 -14.93
C ILE A 167 -11.31 -2.73 -15.43
N MET A 168 -12.04 -2.09 -14.53
CA MET A 168 -13.19 -1.24 -14.87
C MET A 168 -12.79 0.01 -15.67
N ALA A 169 -11.59 0.56 -15.44
CA ALA A 169 -11.07 1.66 -16.25
C ALA A 169 -10.85 1.27 -17.73
N ARG A 170 -10.85 -0.03 -18.05
CA ARG A 170 -10.59 -0.59 -19.39
C ARG A 170 -11.78 -1.36 -19.96
N ASP A 171 -12.89 -1.46 -19.23
CA ASP A 171 -14.09 -2.18 -19.68
C ASP A 171 -14.85 -1.37 -20.75
N GLU A 172 -14.83 -1.86 -21.99
CA GLU A 172 -15.49 -1.23 -23.14
C GLU A 172 -17.02 -1.20 -23.06
N SER A 173 -17.62 -1.99 -22.18
CA SER A 173 -19.06 -1.93 -21.93
C SER A 173 -19.48 -0.68 -21.16
N LEU A 174 -18.52 0.01 -20.52
CA LEU A 174 -18.76 1.24 -19.77
C LEU A 174 -18.55 2.49 -20.63
N SER A 175 -19.33 3.52 -20.34
CA SER A 175 -19.12 4.87 -20.91
C SER A 175 -17.73 5.41 -20.53
N GLN A 176 -17.12 6.25 -21.39
CA GLN A 176 -15.85 6.91 -21.11
C GLN A 176 -15.82 7.62 -19.75
N GLN A 177 -16.88 8.37 -19.41
CA GLN A 177 -16.97 9.08 -18.13
C GLN A 177 -16.84 8.14 -16.91
N LYS A 178 -17.41 6.93 -16.98
CA LYS A 178 -17.28 5.93 -15.91
C LYS A 178 -15.86 5.36 -15.86
N ARG A 179 -15.27 5.05 -17.02
CA ARG A 179 -13.87 4.59 -17.10
C ARG A 179 -12.91 5.61 -16.50
N ASP A 180 -13.12 6.90 -16.78
CA ASP A 180 -12.31 7.99 -16.23
C ASP A 180 -12.43 8.11 -14.69
N ILE A 181 -13.60 7.79 -14.12
CA ILE A 181 -13.77 7.74 -12.66
C ILE A 181 -12.95 6.61 -12.06
N TYR A 182 -13.02 5.41 -12.63
CA TYR A 182 -12.23 4.26 -12.17
C TYR A 182 -10.72 4.47 -12.37
N ALA A 183 -10.32 5.13 -13.46
CA ALA A 183 -8.92 5.45 -13.75
C ALA A 183 -8.27 6.30 -12.64
N LYS A 184 -9.02 7.17 -11.97
CA LYS A 184 -8.51 7.98 -10.83
C LYS A 184 -8.08 7.12 -9.64
N GLY A 185 -8.63 5.92 -9.51
CA GLY A 185 -8.36 4.99 -8.41
C GLY A 185 -7.86 3.63 -8.91
N GLU A 186 -7.23 3.55 -10.09
CA GLU A 186 -6.87 2.28 -10.70
C GLU A 186 -5.87 1.44 -9.89
N LYS A 187 -5.17 2.07 -8.94
CA LYS A 187 -4.26 1.40 -8.00
C LYS A 187 -4.97 0.64 -6.87
N LEU A 188 -6.26 0.86 -6.69
CA LEU A 188 -7.00 0.24 -5.59
C LEU A 188 -7.22 -1.24 -5.85
N MET A 189 -6.77 -2.03 -4.88
CA MET A 189 -7.00 -3.45 -4.78
C MET A 189 -8.18 -3.69 -3.85
N VAL A 190 -9.04 -4.64 -4.22
CA VAL A 190 -10.06 -5.16 -3.33
C VAL A 190 -9.65 -6.56 -2.90
N LEU A 191 -9.81 -6.87 -1.62
CA LEU A 191 -9.53 -8.19 -1.07
C LEU A 191 -10.61 -8.66 -0.12
N ALA A 192 -10.70 -9.98 0.04
CA ALA A 192 -11.48 -10.63 1.08
C ALA A 192 -10.64 -11.78 1.67
N ALA A 193 -10.33 -11.74 2.97
CA ALA A 193 -9.37 -12.67 3.55
C ALA A 193 -9.60 -12.93 5.05
N PRO A 194 -9.22 -14.12 5.55
CA PRO A 194 -9.19 -14.39 6.99
C PRO A 194 -7.98 -13.71 7.65
N VAL A 195 -8.19 -13.22 8.86
CA VAL A 195 -7.16 -12.59 9.69
C VAL A 195 -6.42 -13.64 10.51
N LEU A 196 -5.10 -13.70 10.35
CA LEU A 196 -4.22 -14.67 10.99
C LEU A 196 -3.61 -14.16 12.29
N GLN A 197 -3.31 -12.86 12.33
CA GLN A 197 -2.67 -12.19 13.45
C GLN A 197 -3.07 -10.71 13.43
N VAL A 198 -3.17 -10.10 14.61
CA VAL A 198 -3.33 -8.65 14.79
C VAL A 198 -2.38 -8.21 15.89
N GLU A 199 -1.66 -7.12 15.66
CA GLU A 199 -0.77 -6.51 16.64
C GLU A 199 -0.82 -4.99 16.56
N SER A 200 -0.56 -4.33 17.69
CA SER A 200 -0.33 -2.89 17.75
C SER A 200 1.17 -2.63 17.72
N ARG A 201 1.61 -1.65 16.93
CA ARG A 201 3.02 -1.26 16.82
C ARG A 201 3.18 0.22 17.15
N ASP A 202 3.96 0.49 18.18
CA ASP A 202 4.32 1.84 18.64
C ASP A 202 5.35 2.48 17.71
N HIS A 203 5.09 3.72 17.26
CA HIS A 203 6.00 4.46 16.39
C HIS A 203 7.23 4.99 17.13
N GLY A 204 7.16 5.10 18.46
CA GLY A 204 8.20 5.78 19.25
C GLY A 204 8.24 7.28 18.96
N PHE A 205 7.13 7.85 18.49
CA PHE A 205 6.94 9.27 18.20
C PHE A 205 5.64 9.72 18.83
N PHE A 206 5.72 10.54 19.88
CA PHE A 206 4.58 10.79 20.78
C PHE A 206 3.91 9.47 21.23
N ASP A 207 2.63 9.52 21.60
CA ASP A 207 1.80 8.35 21.90
C ASP A 207 1.09 7.83 20.63
N SER A 208 1.81 7.74 19.51
CA SER A 208 1.27 7.26 18.23
C SER A 208 1.60 5.80 17.94
N SER A 209 0.64 5.09 17.37
CA SER A 209 0.76 3.68 17.00
C SER A 209 -0.17 3.35 15.84
N CYS A 210 0.14 2.26 15.13
CA CYS A 210 -0.73 1.66 14.14
C CYS A 210 -1.07 0.22 14.49
N MET A 211 -2.17 -0.27 13.93
CA MET A 211 -2.51 -1.69 13.94
C MET A 211 -1.97 -2.35 12.68
N VAL A 212 -1.44 -3.56 12.83
CA VAL A 212 -1.02 -4.42 11.74
C VAL A 212 -1.77 -5.74 11.83
N ALA A 213 -2.55 -6.06 10.79
CA ALA A 213 -3.25 -7.33 10.69
C ALA A 213 -2.70 -8.14 9.51
N THR A 214 -2.13 -9.30 9.81
CA THR A 214 -1.69 -10.25 8.78
C THR A 214 -2.88 -11.06 8.30
N VAL A 215 -3.17 -11.03 7.00
CA VAL A 215 -4.26 -11.76 6.35
C VAL A 215 -3.73 -12.80 5.36
N ALA A 216 -4.50 -13.86 5.13
CA ALA A 216 -4.16 -14.87 4.13
C ALA A 216 -4.78 -14.53 2.77
N THR A 217 -3.95 -14.31 1.75
CA THR A 217 -4.39 -14.07 0.36
C THR A 217 -3.93 -15.21 -0.55
N GLU A 218 -4.42 -15.24 -1.78
CA GLU A 218 -3.96 -16.17 -2.82
C GLU A 218 -2.49 -15.97 -3.22
N MET A 219 -1.94 -14.76 -3.00
CA MET A 219 -0.54 -14.43 -3.22
C MET A 219 0.38 -14.85 -2.06
N GLY A 220 -0.19 -15.29 -0.93
CA GLY A 220 0.51 -15.47 0.34
C GLY A 220 -0.03 -14.54 1.43
N HIS A 221 0.77 -14.27 2.46
CA HIS A 221 0.34 -13.36 3.53
C HIS A 221 0.47 -11.90 3.12
N LEU A 222 -0.41 -11.04 3.64
CA LEU A 222 -0.37 -9.59 3.47
C LEU A 222 -0.59 -8.90 4.81
N ASP A 223 0.23 -7.90 5.13
CA ASP A 223 0.03 -7.07 6.32
C ASP A 223 -0.85 -5.86 5.96
N LEU A 224 -2.02 -5.74 6.59
CA LEU A 224 -2.89 -4.57 6.51
C LEU A 224 -2.49 -3.59 7.62
N VAL A 225 -2.16 -2.35 7.24
CA VAL A 225 -1.74 -1.28 8.15
C VAL A 225 -2.86 -0.26 8.28
N PHE A 226 -3.43 -0.17 9.48
CA PHE A 226 -4.65 0.60 9.73
C PHE A 226 -4.66 1.20 11.13
N SER A 227 -5.52 2.18 11.35
CA SER A 227 -5.78 2.73 12.69
C SER A 227 -6.99 2.04 13.27
N GLU A 228 -6.96 1.75 14.58
CA GLU A 228 -8.10 1.15 15.28
C GLU A 228 -9.39 1.97 15.10
N LYS A 229 -9.26 3.29 14.96
CA LYS A 229 -10.39 4.22 14.74
C LYS A 229 -11.10 4.02 13.40
N GLN A 230 -10.49 3.32 12.44
CA GLN A 230 -11.10 3.06 11.13
C GLN A 230 -12.16 1.97 11.19
N LEU A 231 -12.22 1.20 12.28
CA LEU A 231 -13.11 0.07 12.41
C LEU A 231 -14.21 0.35 13.42
N SER A 232 -15.43 -0.04 13.08
CA SER A 232 -16.58 0.01 13.99
C SER A 232 -16.54 -1.09 15.06
N LYS A 233 -15.78 -2.16 14.83
CA LYS A 233 -15.52 -3.23 15.79
C LYS A 233 -14.06 -3.67 15.74
N PRO A 234 -13.49 -4.18 16.85
CA PRO A 234 -12.11 -4.63 16.88
C PRO A 234 -11.85 -5.74 15.85
N LEU A 235 -10.72 -5.64 15.14
CA LEU A 235 -10.22 -6.73 14.31
C LEU A 235 -9.42 -7.69 15.20
N VAL A 236 -9.75 -8.97 15.16
CA VAL A 236 -9.05 -10.01 15.94
C VAL A 236 -8.64 -11.17 15.05
N LYS A 237 -7.72 -11.99 15.54
CA LYS A 237 -7.38 -13.26 14.88
C LYS A 237 -8.64 -14.12 14.71
N GLY A 238 -8.82 -14.68 13.52
CA GLY A 238 -9.98 -15.48 13.15
C GLY A 238 -11.12 -14.69 12.51
N SER A 239 -11.13 -13.36 12.64
CA SER A 239 -12.05 -12.50 11.88
C SER A 239 -11.83 -12.67 10.38
N TYR A 240 -12.83 -12.24 9.61
CA TYR A 240 -12.77 -12.16 8.16
C TYR A 240 -12.89 -10.70 7.73
N VAL A 241 -12.04 -10.25 6.82
CA VAL A 241 -11.99 -8.84 6.42
C VAL A 241 -12.21 -8.69 4.93
N VAL A 242 -12.97 -7.68 4.55
CA VAL A 242 -13.03 -7.17 3.18
C VAL A 242 -12.46 -5.77 3.18
N ALA A 243 -11.52 -5.49 2.29
CA ALA A 243 -10.84 -4.19 2.27
C ALA A 243 -10.62 -3.69 0.84
N SER A 244 -10.73 -2.38 0.67
CA SER A 244 -10.15 -1.66 -0.46
C SER A 244 -8.84 -1.05 0.02
N CYS A 245 -7.73 -1.30 -0.67
CA CYS A 245 -6.41 -0.88 -0.22
C CYS A 245 -5.46 -0.54 -1.36
N VAL A 246 -4.43 0.24 -1.05
CA VAL A 246 -3.24 0.36 -1.92
C VAL A 246 -2.16 -0.55 -1.36
N ILE A 247 -1.54 -1.35 -2.22
CA ILE A 247 -0.40 -2.20 -1.85
C ILE A 247 0.88 -1.40 -2.02
N SER A 248 1.71 -1.40 -0.98
CA SER A 248 3.06 -0.86 -0.97
C SER A 248 4.03 -2.03 -0.93
N ALA A 249 5.00 -2.02 -1.84
CA ALA A 249 5.98 -3.10 -1.99
C ALA A 249 7.40 -2.52 -2.01
N ASP A 250 8.35 -3.16 -1.34
CA ASP A 250 9.77 -2.88 -1.50
C ASP A 250 10.49 -4.12 -2.02
N VAL A 251 11.45 -3.93 -2.93
CA VAL A 251 12.18 -5.02 -3.55
C VAL A 251 13.31 -5.46 -2.63
N ILE A 252 13.30 -6.73 -2.24
CA ILE A 252 14.36 -7.32 -1.43
C ILE A 252 15.55 -7.61 -2.35
N VAL A 253 16.51 -6.70 -2.36
CA VAL A 253 17.78 -6.88 -3.07
C VAL A 253 18.65 -7.86 -2.26
N GLN A 254 18.98 -9.01 -2.86
CA GLN A 254 19.90 -10.01 -2.30
C GLN A 254 21.35 -9.74 -2.72
#